data_AF-A0A4R2TWZ8-F1
#
_entry.id   AF-A0A4R2TWZ8-F1
#
_cell.length_a   1.000
_cell.length_b   1.000
_cell.length_c   1.000
_cell.angle_alpha   90.00
_cell.angle_beta   90.00
_cell.angle_gamma   90.00
#
_symmetry.space_group_name_H-M   'P 1'
#
loop_
_entity.id
_entity.type
_entity.pdbx_description
1 polymer ?
#
loop_
_entity_poly.entity_id
_entity_poly.type
_entity_poly.pdbx_seq_one_letter_code
_entity_poly.pdbx_strand_id
1 'polypeptide(L)'
;MSFDDNWAGEFDKDGNPPEIFAHRKAAALQAWYEHVPVRRAQRPGTNGTHAYRRLDYGTLARMHVLDTRSFRSDRLCERPGLPRAQLDACVPVDRPERTMLGAAQERWLDQGLANDAHWNFVAQQVLFMPYDARKDGDTTPIVGKDNWNGYPLSRQRLVDGIARRGLTNVVIGSGNLHQNVIGSVPRTAEDVGGPAIATEFLAASISSGGTGGLHYPGENRTLDNNPNVKLLNNQRGYQLFTVTPDRWLAEVKVMDQVDRPGGSISTLATFAVDPKQPGPQSA
;
A
#
# COMPACT_ATOMS: atom_id res chain seq x y z
N MET A 1 8.41 6.22 2.07
CA MET A 1 9.89 6.19 2.12
C MET A 1 10.28 5.17 3.18
N SER A 2 11.20 4.25 2.89
CA SER A 2 11.73 3.30 3.86
C SER A 2 13.26 3.38 3.79
N PHE A 3 13.90 3.68 4.93
CA PHE A 3 15.36 3.67 5.11
C PHE A 3 15.80 2.60 6.14
N ASP A 4 14.80 2.00 6.78
CA ASP A 4 14.86 0.70 7.41
C ASP A 4 13.70 -0.12 6.81
N ASP A 5 13.89 -1.43 6.69
CA ASP A 5 12.88 -2.35 6.13
C ASP A 5 11.54 -2.16 6.87
N ASN A 6 11.62 -1.92 8.19
CA ASN A 6 10.48 -1.56 9.00
C ASN A 6 10.79 -0.55 10.10
N TRP A 7 9.91 0.43 10.28
CA TRP A 7 9.91 1.32 11.45
C TRP A 7 8.51 1.90 11.74
N ALA A 8 8.28 2.27 13.00
CA ALA A 8 7.09 2.98 13.45
C ALA A 8 7.49 3.91 14.61
N GLY A 9 7.10 5.19 14.52
CA GLY A 9 7.44 6.19 15.54
C GLY A 9 8.95 6.34 15.77
N GLU A 10 9.38 5.96 16.98
CA GLU A 10 10.76 6.03 17.50
C GLU A 10 11.49 4.68 17.45
N PHE A 11 10.83 3.63 16.96
CA PHE A 11 11.34 2.27 16.99
C PHE A 11 11.64 1.73 15.60
N ASP A 12 12.79 1.07 15.49
CA ASP A 12 13.24 0.35 14.30
C ASP A 12 12.91 -1.15 14.40
N LYS A 13 13.29 -1.96 13.42
CA LYS A 13 13.04 -3.42 13.51
C LYS A 13 14.08 -4.18 14.33
N ASP A 14 15.25 -3.58 14.52
CA ASP A 14 16.45 -4.24 15.06
C ASP A 14 16.58 -4.08 16.59
N GLY A 15 15.72 -3.26 17.21
CA GLY A 15 15.73 -3.02 18.65
C GLY A 15 16.85 -2.11 19.10
N ASN A 16 17.30 -1.22 18.22
CA ASN A 16 18.26 -0.20 18.58
C ASN A 16 17.66 0.79 19.59
N PRO A 17 18.48 1.40 20.46
CA PRO A 17 18.05 2.49 21.31
C PRO A 17 17.35 3.60 20.49
N PRO A 18 16.22 4.16 20.97
CA PRO A 18 15.45 5.16 20.24
C PRO A 18 16.26 6.37 19.76
N GLU A 19 17.24 6.82 20.56
CA GLU A 19 18.14 7.92 20.21
C GLU A 19 19.02 7.61 18.99
N ILE A 20 19.52 6.36 18.87
CA ILE A 20 20.31 5.92 17.73
C ILE A 20 19.44 5.88 16.48
N PHE A 21 18.23 5.33 16.60
CA PHE A 21 17.29 5.30 15.50
C PHE A 21 16.85 6.71 15.05
N ALA A 22 16.65 7.63 16.00
CA ALA A 22 16.32 9.03 15.69
C ALA A 22 17.41 9.69 14.83
N HIS A 23 18.68 9.47 15.16
CA HIS A 23 19.80 9.96 14.33
C HIS A 23 19.81 9.34 12.93
N ARG A 24 19.63 8.01 12.82
CA ARG A 24 19.54 7.31 11.53
C ARG A 24 18.38 7.85 10.68
N LYS A 25 17.22 8.06 11.30
CA LYS A 25 16.02 8.62 10.65
C LYS A 25 16.26 10.04 10.16
N ALA A 26 16.87 10.90 10.97
CA ALA A 26 17.20 12.27 10.56
C ALA A 26 18.15 12.29 9.36
N ALA A 27 19.23 11.50 9.41
CA ALA A 27 20.18 11.39 8.31
C ALA A 27 19.53 10.85 7.02
N ALA A 28 18.67 9.82 7.14
CA ALA A 28 17.97 9.25 6.01
C ALA A 28 16.97 10.23 5.36
N LEU A 29 16.22 10.97 6.17
CA LEU A 29 15.28 11.98 5.67
C LEU A 29 16.02 13.13 4.97
N GLN A 30 17.18 13.53 5.48
CA GLN A 30 18.05 14.51 4.83
C GLN A 30 18.53 13.99 3.47
N ALA A 31 19.12 12.78 3.43
CA ALA A 31 19.61 12.18 2.19
C ALA A 31 18.49 12.04 1.15
N TRP A 32 17.29 11.64 1.57
CA TRP A 32 16.12 11.61 0.69
C TRP A 32 15.78 12.99 0.12
N TYR A 33 15.75 14.03 0.95
CA TYR A 33 15.45 15.39 0.48
C TYR A 33 16.50 15.92 -0.49
N GLU A 34 17.77 15.58 -0.28
CA GLU A 34 18.89 15.99 -1.13
C GLU A 34 18.89 15.29 -2.50
N HIS A 35 18.34 14.07 -2.59
CA HIS A 35 18.41 13.23 -3.80
C HIS A 35 17.07 13.01 -4.49
N VAL A 36 15.96 13.48 -3.92
CA VAL A 36 14.62 13.39 -4.53
C VAL A 36 14.14 14.80 -4.87
N PRO A 37 13.60 15.03 -6.07
CA PRO A 37 13.18 16.36 -6.52
C PRO A 37 11.86 16.80 -5.86
N VAL A 38 11.90 17.06 -4.56
CA VAL A 38 10.77 17.58 -3.78
C VAL A 38 10.90 19.09 -3.55
N ARG A 39 9.78 19.75 -3.22
CA ARG A 39 9.79 21.19 -2.96
C ARG A 39 10.38 21.46 -1.57
N ARG A 40 10.77 22.72 -1.33
CA ARG A 40 11.23 23.18 0.00
C ARG A 40 10.25 22.86 1.14
N ALA A 41 8.95 22.78 0.86
CA ALA A 41 7.92 22.40 1.83
C ALA A 41 8.08 20.98 2.39
N GLN A 42 8.84 20.11 1.71
CA GLN A 42 9.15 18.75 2.16
C GLN A 42 10.50 18.66 2.89
N ARG A 43 11.17 19.79 3.15
CA ARG A 43 12.44 19.78 3.89
C ARG A 43 12.24 19.17 5.29
N PRO A 44 13.07 18.19 5.69
CA PRO A 44 12.99 17.64 7.05
C PRO A 44 13.20 18.72 8.11
N GLY A 45 12.38 18.67 9.16
CA GLY A 45 12.48 19.54 10.34
C GLY A 45 12.52 18.71 11.64
N THR A 46 12.39 19.39 12.78
CA THR A 46 12.43 18.76 14.11
C THR A 46 11.33 17.72 14.31
N ASN A 47 10.18 17.90 13.65
CA ASN A 47 9.04 16.98 13.71
C ASN A 47 9.04 15.96 12.55
N GLY A 48 10.18 15.80 11.86
CA GLY A 48 10.31 14.94 10.68
C GLY A 48 10.00 15.66 9.37
N THR A 49 9.59 14.89 8.36
CA THR A 49 9.27 15.36 7.01
C THR A 49 7.79 15.24 6.73
N HIS A 50 7.18 16.28 6.16
CA HIS A 50 5.82 16.22 5.62
C HIS A 50 5.85 15.70 4.18
N ALA A 51 6.03 14.38 4.02
CA ALA A 51 6.16 13.75 2.70
C ALA A 51 4.83 13.70 1.93
N TYR A 52 3.71 13.55 2.66
CA TYR A 52 2.39 13.48 2.06
C TYR A 52 1.95 14.82 1.49
N ARG A 53 1.29 14.77 0.33
CA ARG A 53 0.93 15.97 -0.45
C ARG A 53 -0.14 15.63 -1.50
N ARG A 54 -0.74 16.66 -2.08
CA ARG A 54 -1.69 16.53 -3.19
C ARG A 54 -1.11 17.08 -4.48
N LEU A 55 -1.42 16.43 -5.58
CA LEU A 55 -1.10 16.87 -6.93
C LEU A 55 -2.39 16.81 -7.75
N ASP A 56 -2.73 17.91 -8.42
CA ASP A 56 -3.91 17.99 -9.27
C ASP A 56 -3.48 18.00 -10.74
N TYR A 57 -4.05 17.10 -11.54
CA TYR A 57 -3.86 17.01 -12.99
C TYR A 57 -5.09 17.60 -13.69
N GLY A 58 -5.17 18.94 -13.69
CA GLY A 58 -6.38 19.65 -14.13
C GLY A 58 -7.61 19.18 -13.36
N THR A 59 -8.71 18.91 -14.07
CA THR A 59 -9.92 18.27 -13.52
C THR A 59 -9.91 16.74 -13.67
N LEU A 60 -8.91 16.17 -14.36
CA LEU A 60 -8.87 14.75 -14.67
C LEU A 60 -8.64 13.90 -13.42
N ALA A 61 -7.64 14.24 -12.63
CA ALA A 61 -7.30 13.44 -11.45
C ALA A 61 -6.74 14.30 -10.31
N ARG A 62 -7.17 13.99 -9.10
CA ARG A 62 -6.51 14.42 -7.86
C ARG A 62 -5.74 13.24 -7.29
N MET A 63 -4.42 13.39 -7.18
CA MET A 63 -3.54 12.41 -6.55
C MET A 63 -3.26 12.79 -5.10
N HIS A 64 -3.60 11.88 -4.18
CA HIS A 64 -3.27 11.96 -2.76
C HIS A 64 -2.03 11.09 -2.50
N VAL A 65 -0.86 11.71 -2.43
CA VAL A 65 0.39 11.01 -2.10
C VAL A 65 0.47 10.86 -0.59
N LEU A 66 0.42 9.63 -0.08
CA LEU A 66 0.39 9.33 1.35
C LEU A 66 1.77 9.00 1.93
N ASP A 67 1.81 8.94 3.26
CA ASP A 67 2.96 8.55 4.06
C ASP A 67 2.49 7.59 5.16
N THR A 68 2.59 6.29 4.89
CA THR A 68 2.16 5.23 5.82
C THR A 68 3.27 4.80 6.78
N ARG A 69 4.34 5.61 6.96
CA ARG A 69 5.47 5.27 7.83
C ARG A 69 5.65 6.29 8.95
N SER A 70 5.61 7.59 8.62
CA SER A 70 5.99 8.63 9.57
C SER A 70 5.09 8.77 10.79
N PHE A 71 3.82 8.39 10.67
CA PHE A 71 2.79 8.70 11.66
C PHE A 71 1.99 7.48 12.12
N ARG A 72 2.36 6.28 11.67
CA ARG A 72 1.65 5.06 12.04
C ARG A 72 1.95 4.63 13.47
N SER A 73 0.98 3.98 14.10
CA SER A 73 1.19 3.23 15.34
C SER A 73 2.12 2.04 15.11
N ASP A 74 2.64 1.45 16.19
CA ASP A 74 3.41 0.22 16.13
C ASP A 74 2.58 -0.96 15.56
N ARG A 75 3.27 -1.93 14.96
CA ARG A 75 2.67 -3.17 14.44
C ARG A 75 2.06 -4.01 15.57
N LEU A 76 1.02 -4.78 15.25
CA LEU A 76 0.38 -5.66 16.22
C LEU A 76 1.38 -6.70 16.74
N CYS A 77 1.51 -6.77 18.07
CA CYS A 77 2.36 -7.76 18.73
C CYS A 77 3.82 -7.72 18.25
N GLU A 78 4.31 -6.54 17.91
CA GLU A 78 5.68 -6.36 17.48
C GLU A 78 6.15 -4.99 17.95
N ARG A 79 6.87 -5.00 19.07
CA ARG A 79 7.49 -3.81 19.63
C ARG A 79 8.90 -4.18 20.09
N PRO A 80 9.94 -3.50 19.60
CA PRO A 80 11.30 -3.79 20.02
C PRO A 80 11.46 -3.54 21.53
N GLY A 81 12.25 -4.37 22.20
CA GLY A 81 12.47 -4.29 23.64
C GLY A 81 11.41 -4.98 24.52
N LEU A 82 10.33 -5.54 23.95
CA LEU A 82 9.43 -6.40 24.72
C LEU A 82 10.10 -7.77 24.99
N PRO A 83 10.05 -8.27 26.24
CA PRO A 83 10.47 -9.63 26.56
C PRO A 83 9.73 -10.64 25.69
N ARG A 84 10.42 -11.73 25.31
CA ARG A 84 9.85 -12.78 24.45
C ARG A 84 8.51 -13.31 24.98
N ALA A 85 8.39 -13.48 26.29
CA ALA A 85 7.15 -13.90 26.95
C ALA A 85 5.96 -12.95 26.70
N GLN A 86 6.19 -11.64 26.56
CA GLN A 86 5.13 -10.67 26.25
C GLN A 86 4.73 -10.69 24.78
N LEU A 87 5.67 -10.96 23.87
CA LEU A 87 5.37 -11.17 22.46
C LEU A 87 4.57 -12.47 22.26
N ASP A 88 4.95 -13.55 22.93
CA ASP A 88 4.27 -14.84 22.86
C ASP A 88 2.86 -14.77 23.51
N ALA A 89 2.67 -13.93 24.53
CA ALA A 89 1.37 -13.69 25.16
C ALA A 89 0.50 -12.65 24.44
N CYS A 90 1.02 -11.98 23.39
CA CYS A 90 0.31 -10.88 22.75
C CYS A 90 -0.83 -11.40 21.86
N VAL A 91 -2.04 -10.92 22.14
CA VAL A 91 -3.20 -11.16 21.29
C VAL A 91 -3.29 -10.00 20.27
N PRO A 92 -3.24 -10.27 18.96
CA PRO A 92 -3.22 -9.24 17.91
C PRO A 92 -4.61 -8.63 17.72
N VAL A 93 -5.06 -7.83 18.69
CA VAL A 93 -6.33 -7.11 18.64
C VAL A 93 -6.08 -5.66 18.30
N ASP A 94 -6.72 -5.18 17.22
CA ASP A 94 -6.67 -3.76 16.85
C ASP A 94 -7.42 -2.88 17.86
N ARG A 95 -7.07 -1.61 17.95
CA ARG A 95 -7.70 -0.64 18.86
C ARG A 95 -8.06 0.65 18.13
N PRO A 96 -9.13 1.36 18.51
CA PRO A 96 -9.59 2.55 17.79
C PRO A 96 -8.53 3.64 17.62
N GLU A 97 -7.61 3.76 18.57
CA GLU A 97 -6.54 4.77 18.58
C GLU A 97 -5.40 4.42 17.62
N ARG A 98 -5.29 3.16 17.17
CA ARG A 98 -4.28 2.75 16.20
C ARG A 98 -4.59 3.32 14.82
N THR A 99 -3.54 3.71 14.12
CA THR A 99 -3.65 4.42 12.84
C THR A 99 -2.47 4.10 11.93
N MET A 100 -2.73 4.01 10.63
CA MET A 100 -1.70 3.91 9.60
C MET A 100 -1.15 5.29 9.17
N LEU A 101 -1.97 6.34 9.28
CA LEU A 101 -1.65 7.67 8.72
C LEU A 101 -1.44 8.74 9.80
N GLY A 102 -1.84 8.48 11.04
CA GLY A 102 -1.97 9.53 12.04
C GLY A 102 -3.22 10.38 11.82
N ALA A 103 -3.78 10.91 12.91
CA ALA A 103 -5.07 11.60 12.87
C ALA A 103 -5.08 12.84 11.94
N ALA A 104 -3.94 13.54 11.80
CA ALA A 104 -3.82 14.71 10.93
C ALA A 104 -3.94 14.33 9.44
N GLN A 105 -3.24 13.28 9.01
CA GLN A 105 -3.27 12.84 7.63
C GLN A 105 -4.58 12.09 7.29
N GLU A 106 -5.17 11.34 8.24
CA GLU A 106 -6.51 10.76 8.05
C GLU A 106 -7.55 11.85 7.76
N ARG A 107 -7.59 12.92 8.56
CA ARG A 107 -8.50 14.08 8.32
C ARG A 107 -8.18 14.79 7.00
N TRP A 108 -6.91 14.99 6.72
CA TRP A 108 -6.47 15.61 5.46
C TRP A 108 -6.93 14.78 4.26
N LEU A 109 -6.80 13.45 4.29
CA LEU A 109 -7.23 12.59 3.19
C LEU A 109 -8.76 12.63 3.03
N ASP A 110 -9.51 12.49 4.13
CA ASP A 110 -10.97 12.54 4.13
C ASP A 110 -11.50 13.86 3.53
N GLN A 111 -10.91 15.00 3.92
CA GLN A 111 -11.24 16.30 3.33
C GLN A 111 -10.84 16.38 1.85
N GLY A 112 -9.69 15.82 1.50
CA GLY A 112 -9.19 15.83 0.12
C GLY A 112 -10.08 15.06 -0.85
N LEU A 113 -10.76 14.01 -0.38
CA LEU A 113 -11.72 13.21 -1.15
C LEU A 113 -13.02 13.97 -1.47
N ALA A 114 -13.33 15.06 -0.76
CA ALA A 114 -14.42 15.95 -1.14
C ALA A 114 -13.95 16.89 -2.27
N ASN A 115 -14.08 16.45 -3.52
CA ASN A 115 -13.69 17.20 -4.70
C ASN A 115 -14.43 16.71 -5.96
N ASP A 116 -14.31 17.47 -7.05
CA ASP A 116 -15.00 17.23 -8.33
C ASP A 116 -14.09 16.65 -9.43
N ALA A 117 -12.91 16.10 -9.09
CA ALA A 117 -12.04 15.48 -10.09
C ALA A 117 -12.67 14.19 -10.65
N HIS A 118 -12.42 13.89 -11.94
CA HIS A 118 -12.91 12.65 -12.55
C HIS A 118 -12.35 11.40 -11.86
N TRP A 119 -11.14 11.48 -11.31
CA TRP A 119 -10.51 10.40 -10.55
C TRP A 119 -9.86 10.88 -9.25
N ASN A 120 -9.99 10.06 -8.21
CA ASN A 120 -9.17 10.16 -7.01
C ASN A 120 -8.13 9.04 -7.02
N PHE A 121 -6.86 9.40 -7.11
CA PHE A 121 -5.75 8.44 -7.05
C PHE A 121 -5.04 8.51 -5.70
N VAL A 122 -5.14 7.46 -4.89
CA VAL A 122 -4.45 7.36 -3.60
C VAL A 122 -3.13 6.62 -3.81
N ALA A 123 -2.02 7.36 -3.85
CA ALA A 123 -0.69 6.81 -4.07
C ALA A 123 0.00 6.56 -2.71
N GLN A 124 0.26 5.30 -2.39
CA GLN A 124 0.74 4.89 -1.07
C GLN A 124 1.63 3.64 -1.14
N GLN A 125 2.16 3.18 0.00
CA GLN A 125 3.29 2.27 0.05
C GLN A 125 2.94 0.78 0.11
N VAL A 126 1.87 0.38 0.80
CA VAL A 126 1.65 -1.01 1.26
C VAL A 126 0.23 -1.50 0.96
N LEU A 127 0.04 -2.80 0.70
CA LEU A 127 -1.26 -3.39 0.35
C LEU A 127 -2.44 -2.89 1.22
N PHE A 128 -3.51 -2.42 0.56
CA PHE A 128 -4.70 -1.82 1.17
C PHE A 128 -5.89 -2.78 1.28
N MET A 129 -6.16 -3.56 0.23
CA MET A 129 -7.26 -4.52 0.21
C MET A 129 -6.98 -5.66 1.19
N PRO A 130 -8.04 -6.25 1.77
CA PRO A 130 -7.90 -7.45 2.59
C PRO A 130 -7.21 -8.53 1.77
N TYR A 131 -6.28 -9.22 2.42
CA TYR A 131 -5.46 -10.23 1.77
C TYR A 131 -5.02 -11.27 2.78
N ASP A 132 -5.34 -12.52 2.46
CA ASP A 132 -4.93 -13.69 3.19
C ASP A 132 -3.69 -14.30 2.53
N ALA A 133 -2.57 -14.22 3.23
CA ALA A 133 -1.27 -14.68 2.75
C ALA A 133 -0.96 -16.14 3.11
N ARG A 134 -1.96 -16.92 3.53
CA ARG A 134 -1.76 -18.34 3.88
C ARG A 134 -1.21 -19.12 2.68
N LYS A 135 -0.34 -20.10 2.95
CA LYS A 135 0.27 -20.92 1.90
C LYS A 135 -0.58 -22.14 1.59
N ASP A 136 -0.33 -22.74 0.44
CA ASP A 136 -0.98 -23.97 -0.01
C ASP A 136 -0.85 -25.05 1.07
N GLY A 137 -1.98 -25.55 1.57
CA GLY A 137 -2.05 -26.55 2.64
C GLY A 137 -2.34 -25.99 4.03
N ASP A 138 -2.20 -24.67 4.24
CA ASP A 138 -2.53 -24.03 5.51
C ASP A 138 -4.04 -23.76 5.62
N THR A 139 -4.60 -24.02 6.80
CA THR A 139 -6.03 -23.78 7.10
C THR A 139 -6.28 -22.47 7.84
N THR A 140 -5.25 -21.89 8.44
CA THR A 140 -5.36 -20.66 9.24
C THR A 140 -4.99 -19.44 8.40
N PRO A 141 -5.84 -18.40 8.33
CA PRO A 141 -5.52 -17.14 7.65
C PRO A 141 -4.22 -16.51 8.14
N ILE A 142 -3.40 -16.00 7.20
CA ILE A 142 -2.21 -15.22 7.54
C ILE A 142 -2.46 -13.75 7.19
N VAL A 143 -2.46 -12.92 8.23
CA VAL A 143 -2.75 -11.49 8.12
C VAL A 143 -1.43 -10.70 8.19
N GLY A 144 -1.15 -9.91 7.15
CA GLY A 144 0.02 -9.03 7.11
C GLY A 144 -0.03 -7.95 8.20
N LYS A 145 0.99 -7.89 9.05
CA LYS A 145 1.05 -6.92 10.16
C LYS A 145 1.61 -5.55 9.76
N ASP A 146 2.35 -5.48 8.65
CA ASP A 146 3.02 -4.26 8.19
C ASP A 146 2.25 -3.47 7.10
N ASN A 147 1.12 -4.02 6.65
CA ASN A 147 0.24 -3.40 5.68
C ASN A 147 -1.12 -3.05 6.32
N TRP A 148 -2.12 -2.63 5.54
CA TRP A 148 -3.40 -2.19 6.08
C TRP A 148 -4.21 -3.31 6.77
N ASN A 149 -3.88 -4.59 6.55
CA ASN A 149 -4.49 -5.70 7.28
C ASN A 149 -4.10 -5.70 8.77
N GLY A 150 -2.97 -5.09 9.13
CA GLY A 150 -2.53 -4.88 10.51
C GLY A 150 -3.17 -3.65 11.20
N TYR A 151 -3.98 -2.88 10.46
CA TYR A 151 -4.66 -1.65 10.92
C TYR A 151 -6.11 -1.63 10.42
N PRO A 152 -6.92 -2.68 10.67
CA PRO A 152 -8.25 -2.82 10.09
C PRO A 152 -9.19 -1.66 10.44
N LEU A 153 -9.12 -1.08 11.64
CA LEU A 153 -9.97 0.06 12.00
C LEU A 153 -9.56 1.35 11.26
N SER A 154 -8.26 1.57 11.05
CA SER A 154 -7.77 2.70 10.24
C SER A 154 -8.12 2.53 8.76
N ARG A 155 -8.01 1.30 8.23
CA ARG A 155 -8.49 0.96 6.89
C ARG A 155 -9.99 1.24 6.75
N GLN A 156 -10.78 0.81 7.73
CA GLN A 156 -12.23 0.96 7.71
C GLN A 156 -12.66 2.43 7.70
N ARG A 157 -11.96 3.32 8.44
CA ARG A 157 -12.23 4.77 8.39
C ARG A 157 -12.06 5.37 6.99
N LEU A 158 -11.07 4.92 6.21
CA LEU A 158 -10.91 5.37 4.82
C LEU A 158 -12.03 4.81 3.92
N VAL A 159 -12.34 3.52 4.04
CA VAL A 159 -13.43 2.87 3.30
C VAL A 159 -14.78 3.57 3.58
N ASP A 160 -15.07 3.87 4.85
CA ASP A 160 -16.27 4.59 5.25
C ASP A 160 -16.29 6.03 4.71
N GLY A 161 -15.13 6.70 4.65
CA GLY A 161 -14.98 8.03 4.06
C GLY A 161 -15.30 8.07 2.57
N ILE A 162 -14.91 7.02 1.83
CA ILE A 162 -15.25 6.83 0.40
C ILE A 162 -16.74 6.55 0.27
N ALA A 163 -17.26 5.58 1.04
CA ALA A 163 -18.65 5.16 0.97
C ALA A 163 -19.64 6.28 1.34
N ARG A 164 -19.36 7.04 2.40
CA ARG A 164 -20.19 8.17 2.85
C ARG A 164 -20.37 9.24 1.77
N ARG A 165 -19.40 9.38 0.87
CA ARG A 165 -19.42 10.34 -0.24
C ARG A 165 -20.00 9.77 -1.53
N GLY A 166 -20.32 8.48 -1.57
CA GLY A 166 -20.77 7.80 -2.78
C GLY A 166 -19.73 7.79 -3.89
N LEU A 167 -18.44 7.87 -3.56
CA LEU A 167 -17.38 7.87 -4.56
C LEU A 167 -17.23 6.48 -5.17
N THR A 168 -17.19 6.43 -6.49
CA THR A 168 -16.95 5.21 -7.28
C THR A 168 -15.66 5.28 -8.11
N ASN A 169 -14.99 6.43 -8.10
CA ASN A 169 -13.85 6.78 -8.94
C ASN A 169 -12.52 6.81 -8.16
N VAL A 170 -12.38 5.92 -7.17
CA VAL A 170 -11.16 5.84 -6.34
C VAL A 170 -10.28 4.69 -6.81
N VAL A 171 -9.05 5.01 -7.18
CA VAL A 171 -8.00 4.06 -7.50
C VAL A 171 -6.88 4.19 -6.47
N ILE A 172 -6.38 3.06 -5.97
CA ILE A 172 -5.30 2.99 -5.00
C ILE A 172 -4.08 2.36 -5.68
N GLY A 173 -2.93 3.05 -5.62
CA GLY A 173 -1.65 2.56 -6.10
C GLY A 173 -0.73 2.19 -4.94
N SER A 174 -0.18 0.98 -4.97
CA SER A 174 0.56 0.38 -3.86
C SER A 174 1.84 -0.31 -4.33
N GLY A 175 2.70 -0.71 -3.38
CA GLY A 175 3.89 -1.52 -3.66
C GLY A 175 4.28 -2.40 -2.46
N ASN A 176 5.57 -2.44 -2.13
CA ASN A 176 6.17 -3.12 -0.97
C ASN A 176 6.13 -4.65 -0.96
N LEU A 177 5.06 -5.31 -1.45
CA LEU A 177 4.94 -6.78 -1.39
C LEU A 177 5.86 -7.53 -2.39
N HIS A 178 6.54 -6.81 -3.29
CA HIS A 178 7.37 -7.40 -4.35
C HIS A 178 6.62 -8.38 -5.25
N GLN A 179 5.31 -8.18 -5.42
CA GLN A 179 4.45 -8.92 -6.34
C GLN A 179 3.50 -7.93 -7.00
N ASN A 180 2.99 -8.25 -8.18
CA ASN A 180 1.81 -7.60 -8.72
C ASN A 180 0.59 -8.20 -8.05
N VAL A 181 -0.21 -7.38 -7.37
CA VAL A 181 -1.51 -7.78 -6.82
C VAL A 181 -2.55 -6.76 -7.24
N ILE A 182 -3.52 -7.19 -8.04
CA ILE A 182 -4.54 -6.30 -8.61
C ILE A 182 -5.89 -6.84 -8.20
N GLY A 183 -6.74 -5.97 -7.66
CA GLY A 183 -8.03 -6.40 -7.16
C GLY A 183 -8.95 -5.28 -6.75
N SER A 184 -10.08 -5.69 -6.19
CA SER A 184 -11.10 -4.83 -5.65
C SER A 184 -10.90 -4.62 -4.16
N VAL A 185 -11.22 -3.42 -3.70
CA VAL A 185 -11.32 -3.12 -2.26
C VAL A 185 -12.77 -3.32 -1.85
N PRO A 186 -13.10 -4.29 -0.98
CA PRO A 186 -14.46 -4.50 -0.51
C PRO A 186 -14.88 -3.47 0.55
N ARG A 187 -16.20 -3.30 0.71
CA ARG A 187 -16.83 -2.43 1.73
C ARG A 187 -16.47 -2.81 3.18
N THR A 188 -16.26 -4.09 3.43
CA THR A 188 -15.88 -4.65 4.74
C THR A 188 -14.79 -5.71 4.53
N ALA A 189 -14.03 -6.06 5.57
CA ALA A 189 -13.00 -7.10 5.45
C ALA A 189 -13.57 -8.51 5.64
N GLU A 190 -14.77 -8.61 6.21
CA GLU A 190 -15.49 -9.85 6.50
C GLU A 190 -16.16 -10.41 5.23
N ASP A 191 -16.53 -9.54 4.29
CA ASP A 191 -17.08 -9.92 2.98
C ASP A 191 -16.16 -9.47 1.85
N VAL A 192 -15.06 -10.19 1.67
CA VAL A 192 -14.07 -9.91 0.63
C VAL A 192 -14.61 -10.12 -0.80
N GLY A 193 -15.67 -10.91 -0.98
CA GLY A 193 -16.31 -11.11 -2.28
C GLY A 193 -17.38 -10.07 -2.61
N GLY A 194 -17.72 -9.21 -1.65
CA GLY A 194 -18.79 -8.23 -1.76
C GLY A 194 -18.51 -7.06 -2.71
N PRO A 195 -19.44 -6.08 -2.77
CA PRO A 195 -19.31 -4.91 -3.63
C PRO A 195 -18.01 -4.14 -3.41
N ALA A 196 -17.35 -3.79 -4.51
CA ALA A 196 -16.13 -3.00 -4.49
C ALA A 196 -16.43 -1.52 -4.20
N ILE A 197 -15.59 -0.90 -3.36
CA ILE A 197 -15.62 0.54 -3.05
C ILE A 197 -14.50 1.31 -3.76
N ALA A 198 -13.44 0.61 -4.18
CA ALA A 198 -12.30 1.14 -4.90
C ALA A 198 -11.59 0.02 -5.65
N THR A 199 -10.69 0.38 -6.57
CA THR A 199 -9.75 -0.54 -7.22
C THR A 199 -8.36 -0.35 -6.63
N GLU A 200 -7.64 -1.44 -6.35
CA GLU A 200 -6.23 -1.38 -5.98
C GLU A 200 -5.34 -2.03 -7.04
N PHE A 201 -4.28 -1.31 -7.39
CA PHE A 201 -3.17 -1.78 -8.20
C PHE A 201 -1.89 -1.75 -7.36
N LEU A 202 -1.50 -2.90 -6.82
CA LEU A 202 -0.20 -3.08 -6.17
C LEU A 202 0.81 -3.52 -7.23
N ALA A 203 1.85 -2.71 -7.43
CA ALA A 203 2.93 -2.99 -8.36
C ALA A 203 4.04 -3.83 -7.72
N ALA A 204 4.61 -4.75 -8.50
CA ALA A 204 5.82 -5.46 -8.13
C ALA A 204 7.01 -4.51 -7.91
N SER A 205 8.10 -5.07 -7.40
CA SER A 205 9.37 -4.37 -7.33
C SER A 205 10.01 -4.21 -8.71
N ILE A 206 10.85 -3.18 -8.84
CA ILE A 206 11.76 -3.04 -9.98
C ILE A 206 12.77 -4.19 -10.01
N SER A 207 13.32 -4.59 -8.86
CA SER A 207 14.35 -5.64 -8.79
C SER A 207 14.36 -6.47 -7.50
N SER A 208 13.84 -5.97 -6.38
CA SER A 208 13.84 -6.69 -5.10
C SER A 208 13.22 -8.09 -5.23
N GLY A 209 13.89 -9.11 -4.70
CA GLY A 209 13.46 -10.51 -4.79
C GLY A 209 13.96 -11.30 -6.02
N GLY A 210 14.74 -10.67 -6.91
CA GLY A 210 15.31 -11.32 -8.10
C GLY A 210 14.31 -11.47 -9.24
N THR A 211 14.68 -12.24 -10.27
CA THR A 211 13.85 -12.48 -11.49
C THR A 211 12.39 -12.84 -11.18
N GLY A 212 12.16 -13.66 -10.16
CA GLY A 212 10.82 -14.06 -9.76
C GLY A 212 10.18 -15.05 -10.74
N GLY A 213 8.85 -15.03 -10.85
CA GLY A 213 8.10 -15.99 -11.65
C GLY A 213 6.58 -15.77 -11.57
N LEU A 214 5.78 -16.79 -11.85
CA LEU A 214 4.32 -16.64 -11.75
C LEU A 214 3.89 -16.39 -10.30
N HIS A 215 4.23 -17.28 -9.37
CA HIS A 215 3.92 -17.13 -7.94
C HIS A 215 5.15 -17.48 -7.08
N TYR A 216 5.15 -17.11 -5.80
CA TYR A 216 6.11 -17.71 -4.87
C TYR A 216 5.75 -19.19 -4.59
N PRO A 217 6.70 -20.01 -4.12
CA PRO A 217 6.39 -21.37 -3.65
C PRO A 217 5.26 -21.36 -2.61
N GLY A 218 4.28 -22.25 -2.82
CA GLY A 218 3.11 -22.39 -1.94
C GLY A 218 2.04 -21.32 -2.11
N GLU A 219 1.99 -20.58 -3.23
CA GLU A 219 0.94 -19.59 -3.52
C GLU A 219 0.05 -19.96 -4.71
N ASN A 220 0.01 -21.23 -5.12
CA ASN A 220 -0.75 -21.61 -6.32
C ASN A 220 -2.26 -21.50 -6.10
N ARG A 221 -2.72 -21.58 -4.85
CA ARG A 221 -4.12 -21.50 -4.46
C ARG A 221 -4.44 -20.25 -3.64
N THR A 222 -3.54 -19.27 -3.59
CA THR A 222 -3.76 -18.06 -2.79
C THR A 222 -5.04 -17.32 -3.21
N LEU A 223 -5.37 -17.32 -4.51
CA LEU A 223 -6.59 -16.68 -5.00
C LEU A 223 -7.89 -17.35 -4.53
N ASP A 224 -7.87 -18.63 -4.13
CA ASP A 224 -9.05 -19.33 -3.59
C ASP A 224 -9.59 -18.66 -2.32
N ASN A 225 -8.69 -18.07 -1.52
CA ASN A 225 -9.02 -17.37 -0.27
C ASN A 225 -9.16 -15.84 -0.46
N ASN A 226 -8.90 -15.33 -1.67
CA ASN A 226 -8.84 -13.91 -1.98
C ASN A 226 -9.69 -13.58 -3.23
N PRO A 227 -11.02 -13.77 -3.19
CA PRO A 227 -11.88 -13.59 -4.36
C PRO A 227 -11.94 -12.14 -4.88
N ASN A 228 -11.50 -11.17 -4.07
CA ASN A 228 -11.31 -9.77 -4.48
C ASN A 228 -10.10 -9.57 -5.40
N VAL A 229 -9.14 -10.49 -5.42
CA VAL A 229 -7.91 -10.38 -6.22
C VAL A 229 -8.11 -11.02 -7.60
N LYS A 230 -7.78 -10.26 -8.64
CA LYS A 230 -7.88 -10.67 -10.05
C LYS A 230 -6.55 -11.06 -10.68
N LEU A 231 -5.44 -10.57 -10.13
CA LEU A 231 -4.10 -10.97 -10.55
C LEU A 231 -3.19 -11.07 -9.33
N LEU A 232 -2.46 -12.18 -9.27
CA LEU A 232 -1.25 -12.35 -8.45
C LEU A 232 -0.13 -12.73 -9.42
N ASN A 233 0.99 -12.00 -9.38
CA ASN A 233 2.16 -12.34 -10.18
C ASN A 233 3.46 -11.92 -9.49
N ASN A 234 4.50 -12.72 -9.58
CA ASN A 234 5.78 -12.51 -8.93
C ASN A 234 6.92 -12.20 -9.93
N GLN A 235 6.66 -11.63 -11.10
CA GLN A 235 7.72 -11.09 -11.96
C GLN A 235 8.03 -9.65 -11.55
N ARG A 236 9.21 -9.15 -11.91
CA ARG A 236 9.60 -7.74 -11.70
C ARG A 236 9.07 -6.87 -12.81
N GLY A 237 8.96 -5.57 -12.56
CA GLY A 237 8.55 -4.61 -13.58
C GLY A 237 7.85 -3.40 -12.97
N TYR A 238 6.85 -2.88 -13.68
CA TYR A 238 6.10 -1.69 -13.27
C TYR A 238 4.71 -1.70 -13.89
N GLN A 239 3.87 -0.77 -13.48
CA GLN A 239 2.54 -0.58 -14.05
C GLN A 239 2.48 0.75 -14.79
N LEU A 240 1.89 0.73 -15.98
CA LEU A 240 1.66 1.93 -16.79
C LEU A 240 0.17 2.26 -16.75
N PHE A 241 -0.16 3.51 -16.40
CA PHE A 241 -1.54 3.99 -16.36
C PHE A 241 -1.82 4.98 -17.48
N THR A 242 -2.86 4.71 -18.27
CA THR A 242 -3.44 5.66 -19.22
C THR A 242 -4.83 6.05 -18.72
N VAL A 243 -5.02 7.33 -18.39
CA VAL A 243 -6.22 7.81 -17.68
C VAL A 243 -6.95 8.84 -18.53
N THR A 244 -8.24 8.61 -18.75
CA THR A 244 -9.20 9.53 -19.38
C THR A 244 -10.35 9.80 -18.41
N PRO A 245 -11.22 10.81 -18.65
CA PRO A 245 -12.34 11.10 -17.75
C PRO A 245 -13.29 9.92 -17.51
N ASP A 246 -13.36 8.99 -18.45
CA ASP A 246 -14.28 7.85 -18.49
C ASP A 246 -13.60 6.49 -18.29
N ARG A 247 -12.26 6.43 -18.21
CA ARG A 247 -11.54 5.15 -18.11
C ARG A 247 -10.17 5.29 -17.44
N TRP A 248 -9.87 4.35 -16.56
CA TRP A 248 -8.51 4.12 -16.07
C TRP A 248 -7.98 2.80 -16.64
N LEU A 249 -7.00 2.86 -17.55
CA LEU A 249 -6.35 1.68 -18.12
C LEU A 249 -5.02 1.43 -17.40
N ALA A 250 -4.78 0.19 -17.00
CA ALA A 250 -3.58 -0.26 -16.33
C ALA A 250 -2.93 -1.43 -17.10
N GLU A 251 -1.72 -1.22 -17.60
CA GLU A 251 -0.90 -2.27 -18.19
C GLU A 251 0.14 -2.75 -17.18
N VAL A 252 0.12 -4.05 -16.88
CA VAL A 252 1.09 -4.70 -16.01
C VAL A 252 2.30 -5.08 -16.83
N LYS A 253 3.37 -4.28 -16.76
CA LYS A 253 4.62 -4.54 -17.47
C LYS A 253 5.50 -5.43 -16.61
N VAL A 254 5.94 -6.55 -17.17
CA VAL A 254 6.83 -7.50 -16.50
C VAL A 254 8.10 -7.73 -17.30
N MET A 255 9.17 -8.03 -16.59
CA MET A 255 10.44 -8.48 -17.16
C MET A 255 10.55 -10.00 -17.07
N ASP A 256 11.18 -10.61 -18.07
CA ASP A 256 11.53 -12.03 -18.08
C ASP A 256 12.65 -12.36 -17.08
N GLN A 257 13.58 -11.42 -16.86
CA GLN A 257 14.67 -11.51 -15.88
C GLN A 257 15.20 -10.13 -15.47
N VAL A 258 15.76 -10.05 -14.27
CA VAL A 258 16.45 -8.84 -13.77
C VAL A 258 17.83 -9.10 -13.16
N ASP A 259 18.26 -10.35 -13.11
CA ASP A 259 19.52 -10.73 -12.46
C ASP A 259 20.75 -10.37 -13.30
N ARG A 260 20.55 -10.01 -14.58
CA ARG A 260 21.57 -9.46 -15.48
C ARG A 260 20.99 -8.43 -16.46
N PRO A 261 21.79 -7.54 -17.06
CA PRO A 261 21.32 -6.63 -18.09
C PRO A 261 20.70 -7.35 -19.30
N GLY A 262 19.79 -6.68 -20.01
CA GLY A 262 19.20 -7.18 -21.27
C GLY A 262 17.91 -7.99 -21.13
N GLY A 263 17.21 -7.91 -19.99
CA GLY A 263 15.88 -8.51 -19.85
C GLY A 263 14.86 -7.85 -20.79
N SER A 264 13.91 -8.64 -21.27
CA SER A 264 12.84 -8.19 -22.16
C SER A 264 11.60 -7.81 -21.36
N ILE A 265 10.99 -6.70 -21.73
CA ILE A 265 9.73 -6.23 -21.13
C ILE A 265 8.53 -6.65 -21.98
N SER A 266 7.47 -7.11 -21.34
CA SER A 266 6.20 -7.44 -21.97
C SER A 266 5.01 -6.97 -21.14
N THR A 267 3.82 -6.90 -21.74
CA THR A 267 2.57 -6.70 -20.98
C THR A 267 2.05 -8.07 -20.55
N LEU A 268 2.00 -8.32 -19.24
CA LEU A 268 1.41 -9.54 -18.67
C LEU A 268 -0.11 -9.53 -18.77
N ALA A 269 -0.71 -8.39 -18.41
CA ALA A 269 -2.16 -8.22 -18.37
C ALA A 269 -2.51 -6.73 -18.51
N THR A 270 -3.73 -6.48 -18.97
CA THR A 270 -4.32 -5.13 -19.05
C THR A 270 -5.64 -5.13 -18.30
N PHE A 271 -5.85 -4.12 -17.46
CA PHE A 271 -7.10 -3.91 -16.72
C PHE A 271 -7.67 -2.53 -17.03
N ALA A 272 -8.99 -2.44 -17.08
CA ALA A 272 -9.73 -1.18 -17.12
C ALA A 272 -10.59 -1.02 -15.87
N VAL A 273 -10.77 0.23 -15.45
CA VAL A 273 -11.74 0.63 -14.42
C VAL A 273 -12.65 1.69 -15.03
N ASP A 274 -13.96 1.52 -14.84
CA ASP A 274 -14.98 2.52 -15.13
C ASP A 274 -15.18 3.39 -13.88
N PRO A 275 -15.21 4.73 -13.99
CA PRO A 275 -15.33 5.62 -12.83
C PRO A 275 -16.65 5.45 -12.05
N LYS A 276 -17.64 4.75 -12.61
CA LYS A 276 -18.93 4.43 -11.99
C LYS A 276 -19.00 3.00 -11.45
N GLN A 277 -18.00 2.16 -11.73
CA GLN A 277 -17.97 0.76 -11.31
C GLN A 277 -16.58 0.42 -10.74
N PRO A 278 -16.41 0.55 -9.40
CA PRO A 278 -15.16 0.16 -8.76
C PRO A 278 -14.85 -1.32 -9.01
N GLY A 279 -13.56 -1.64 -9.10
CA GLY A 279 -13.05 -2.98 -9.39
C GLY A 279 -12.42 -3.07 -10.79
N PRO A 280 -11.28 -3.78 -10.93
CA PRO A 280 -10.61 -3.93 -12.21
C PRO A 280 -11.31 -4.99 -13.08
N GLN A 281 -11.50 -4.68 -14.35
CA GLN A 281 -12.00 -5.58 -15.39
C GLN A 281 -10.90 -5.87 -16.40
N SER A 282 -10.78 -7.10 -16.90
CA SER A 282 -9.86 -7.41 -17.99
C SER A 282 -10.22 -6.59 -19.23
N ALA A 283 -9.21 -6.04 -19.91
CA ALA A 283 -9.36 -5.11 -21.04
C ALA A 283 -8.68 -5.60 -22.32
#